data_AF-K0Z952-F1
#
_entry.id   AF-K0Z952-F1
#
_cell.length_a   1.000
_cell.length_b   1.000
_cell.length_c   1.000
_cell.angle_alpha   90.00
_cell.angle_beta   90.00
_cell.angle_gamma   90.00
#
_symmetry.space_group_name_H-M   'P 1'
#
loop_
_entity.id
_entity.type
_entity.pdbx_description
1 polymer ?
#
loop_
_entity_poly.entity_id
_entity_poly.type
_entity_poly.pdbx_seq_one_letter_code
_entity_poly.pdbx_strand_id
1 'polypeptide(L)'
;MLDKVKQFKWLIVLSLFLLAIPLYFTYNHFQQSSALKESFEKNERIEVLHRLTSSEKYASDIRKAGYTIPSDGAIRLDGVIYPLEIEGELHLKISPPKKDAKDFQLFFITQVNEKQTHVAFILDKNLNLIDSSYSQQNGNGKREIVSIPQAEEDYLLRSVQSEIDDFMKKMYQTLYG
;
A
#
# COMPACT_ATOMS: atom_id res chain seq x y z
N MET A 1 6.12 43.58 42.70
CA MET A 1 5.75 43.58 41.25
C MET A 1 6.69 42.73 40.39
N LEU A 2 7.99 42.63 40.70
CA LEU A 2 8.99 41.89 39.92
C LEU A 2 8.71 40.38 39.77
N ASP A 3 8.19 39.72 40.82
CA ASP A 3 7.88 38.27 40.77
C ASP A 3 6.71 37.90 39.85
N LYS A 4 5.68 38.76 39.77
CA LYS A 4 4.52 38.49 38.90
C LYS A 4 4.90 38.53 37.42
N VAL A 5 5.84 39.40 37.03
CA VAL A 5 6.36 39.48 35.66
C VAL A 5 7.19 38.24 35.32
N LYS A 6 8.01 37.75 36.27
CA LYS A 6 8.80 36.53 36.09
C LYS A 6 7.91 35.29 35.97
N GLN A 7 6.89 35.16 36.82
CA GLN A 7 5.89 34.10 36.72
C GLN A 7 5.09 34.17 35.42
N PHE A 8 4.68 35.36 34.98
CA PHE A 8 3.99 35.55 33.71
C PHE A 8 4.85 35.16 32.50
N LYS A 9 6.16 35.48 32.51
CA LYS A 9 7.11 35.01 31.48
C LYS A 9 7.24 33.49 31.47
N TRP A 10 7.30 32.84 32.63
CA TRP A 10 7.32 31.38 32.73
C TRP A 10 6.04 30.74 32.19
N LEU A 11 4.87 31.34 32.45
CA LEU A 11 3.60 30.89 31.89
C LEU A 11 3.56 31.00 30.36
N ILE A 12 4.13 32.08 29.78
CA ILE A 12 4.25 32.22 28.33
C ILE A 12 5.16 31.13 27.75
N VAL A 13 6.33 30.90 28.34
CA VAL A 13 7.27 29.86 27.87
C VAL A 13 6.63 28.47 27.96
N LEU A 14 5.94 28.17 29.06
CA LEU A 14 5.23 26.91 29.24
C LEU A 14 4.10 26.75 28.21
N SER A 15 3.34 27.81 27.95
CA SER A 15 2.28 27.82 26.93
C SER A 15 2.84 27.60 25.52
N LEU A 16 3.99 28.19 25.18
CA LEU A 16 4.63 27.99 23.88
C LEU A 16 5.11 26.53 23.71
N PHE A 17 5.70 25.94 24.75
CA PHE A 17 6.10 24.54 24.73
C PHE A 17 4.90 23.59 24.58
N LEU A 18 3.80 23.86 25.29
CA LEU A 18 2.57 23.06 25.20
C LEU A 18 1.89 23.17 23.82
N LEU A 19 2.03 24.30 23.13
CA LEU A 19 1.51 24.48 21.77
C LEU A 19 2.43 23.89 20.69
N ALA A 20 3.75 23.89 20.89
CA ALA A 20 4.72 23.44 19.90
C ALA A 20 4.55 21.95 19.54
N ILE A 21 4.28 21.10 20.53
CA ILE A 21 4.12 19.64 20.35
C ILE A 21 2.91 19.31 19.44
N PRO A 22 1.67 19.72 19.76
CA PRO A 22 0.52 19.44 18.89
C PRO A 22 0.64 20.12 17.53
N LEU A 23 1.26 21.30 17.44
CA LEU A 23 1.52 21.96 16.16
C LEU A 23 2.46 21.15 15.28
N TYR A 24 3.53 20.58 15.86
CA TYR A 24 4.45 19.70 15.14
C TYR A 24 3.75 18.44 14.60
N PHE A 25 2.93 17.77 15.42
CA PHE A 25 2.15 16.62 14.97
C PHE A 25 1.17 16.98 13.85
N THR A 26 0.48 18.11 13.98
CA THR A 26 -0.47 18.61 12.98
C THR A 26 0.24 18.92 11.67
N TYR A 27 1.37 19.62 11.72
CA TYR A 27 2.18 19.95 10.56
C TYR A 27 2.71 18.70 9.85
N ASN A 28 3.27 17.76 10.60
CA ASN A 28 3.78 16.51 10.03
C ASN A 28 2.67 15.67 9.38
N HIS A 29 1.50 15.59 10.02
CA HIS A 29 0.34 14.91 9.45
C HIS A 29 -0.12 15.56 8.15
N PHE A 30 -0.24 16.89 8.13
CA PHE A 30 -0.62 17.67 6.96
C PHE A 30 0.36 17.47 5.81
N GLN A 31 1.67 17.53 6.07
CA GLN A 31 2.70 17.32 5.05
C GLN A 31 2.64 15.91 4.45
N GLN A 32 2.48 14.88 5.28
CA GLN A 32 2.40 13.51 4.78
C GLN A 32 1.11 13.25 3.98
N SER A 33 -0.02 13.80 4.42
CA SER A 33 -1.28 13.71 3.67
C SER A 33 -1.18 14.44 2.34
N SER A 34 -0.60 15.64 2.34
CA SER A 34 -0.35 16.43 1.12
C SER A 34 0.57 15.70 0.15
N ALA A 35 1.65 15.10 0.64
CA ALA A 35 2.57 14.32 -0.19
C ALA A 35 1.91 13.07 -0.78
N LEU A 36 1.07 12.35 -0.02
CA LEU A 36 0.31 11.23 -0.56
C LEU A 36 -0.67 11.68 -1.65
N LYS A 37 -1.38 12.79 -1.41
CA LYS A 37 -2.30 13.38 -2.41
C LYS A 37 -1.56 13.74 -3.70
N GLU A 38 -0.41 14.39 -3.58
CA GLU A 38 0.44 14.75 -4.71
C GLU A 38 0.89 13.51 -5.51
N SER A 39 1.30 12.44 -4.83
CA SER A 39 1.67 11.19 -5.50
C SER A 39 0.50 10.54 -6.26
N PHE A 40 -0.73 10.61 -5.73
CA PHE A 40 -1.91 10.20 -6.50
C PHE A 40 -2.11 11.06 -7.74
N GLU A 41 -2.05 12.39 -7.61
CA GLU A 41 -2.28 13.34 -8.72
C GLU A 41 -1.23 13.23 -9.82
N LYS A 42 0.00 12.85 -9.46
CA LYS A 42 1.10 12.58 -10.39
C LYS A 42 1.11 11.15 -10.94
N ASN A 43 0.14 10.31 -10.55
CA ASN A 43 0.09 8.89 -10.89
C ASN A 43 1.37 8.11 -10.49
N GLU A 44 1.97 8.48 -9.36
CA GLU A 44 3.14 7.81 -8.78
C GLU A 44 2.72 6.55 -8.00
N ARG A 45 2.19 5.55 -8.72
CA ARG A 45 1.55 4.35 -8.12
C ARG A 45 2.40 3.63 -7.08
N ILE A 46 3.70 3.46 -7.34
CA ILE A 46 4.63 2.81 -6.39
C ILE A 46 4.76 3.62 -5.11
N GLU A 47 4.87 4.94 -5.22
CA GLU A 47 4.98 5.83 -4.05
C GLU A 47 3.67 5.86 -3.26
N VAL A 48 2.53 5.83 -3.95
CA VAL A 48 1.22 5.65 -3.32
C VAL A 48 1.17 4.34 -2.53
N LEU A 49 1.50 3.21 -3.15
CA LEU A 49 1.55 1.91 -2.47
C LEU A 49 2.51 1.92 -1.28
N HIS A 50 3.71 2.48 -1.45
CA HIS A 50 4.71 2.60 -0.39
C HIS A 50 4.15 3.38 0.81
N ARG A 51 3.54 4.54 0.57
CA ARG A 51 2.97 5.39 1.63
C ARG A 51 1.76 4.74 2.31
N LEU A 52 0.90 4.07 1.54
CA LEU A 52 -0.26 3.37 2.07
C LEU A 52 0.13 2.18 2.96
N THR A 53 1.22 1.50 2.62
CA THR A 53 1.61 0.22 3.26
C THR A 53 2.80 0.31 4.22
N SER A 54 3.46 1.46 4.33
CA SER A 54 4.65 1.63 5.18
C SER A 54 4.37 1.73 6.69
N SER A 55 3.10 1.78 7.11
CA SER A 55 2.71 1.80 8.53
C SER A 55 1.21 1.53 8.70
N GLU A 56 0.73 1.45 9.95
CA GLU A 56 -0.70 1.35 10.27
C GLU A 56 -1.51 2.61 9.95
N LYS A 57 -0.85 3.73 9.58
CA LYS A 57 -1.48 5.06 9.43
C LYS A 57 -2.75 5.04 8.59
N TYR A 58 -2.72 4.36 7.44
CA TYR A 58 -3.84 4.31 6.50
C TYR A 58 -4.65 3.01 6.60
N ALA A 59 -4.40 2.17 7.61
CA ALA A 59 -5.06 0.88 7.76
C ALA A 59 -6.59 1.03 7.85
N SER A 60 -7.07 2.01 8.63
CA SER A 60 -8.50 2.29 8.74
C SER A 60 -9.11 2.74 7.40
N ASP A 61 -8.41 3.59 6.64
CA ASP A 61 -8.88 4.08 5.35
C ASP A 61 -8.93 2.97 4.30
N ILE A 62 -7.92 2.11 4.27
CA ILE A 62 -7.85 0.95 3.38
C ILE A 62 -9.03 -0.01 3.65
N ARG A 63 -9.32 -0.30 4.94
CA ARG A 63 -10.49 -1.10 5.31
C ARG A 63 -11.81 -0.42 4.96
N LYS A 64 -11.91 0.90 5.15
CA LYS A 64 -13.09 1.71 4.76
C LYS A 64 -13.31 1.68 3.25
N ALA A 65 -12.23 1.66 2.46
CA ALA A 65 -12.28 1.46 1.02
C ALA A 65 -12.65 0.02 0.62
N GLY A 66 -12.79 -0.90 1.57
CA GLY A 66 -13.22 -2.28 1.35
C GLY A 66 -12.11 -3.23 0.95
N TYR A 67 -10.84 -2.88 1.24
CA TYR A 67 -9.69 -3.75 1.00
C TYR A 67 -9.28 -4.49 2.28
N THR A 68 -8.75 -5.69 2.11
CA THR A 68 -8.34 -6.54 3.22
C THR A 68 -6.87 -6.30 3.53
N ILE A 69 -6.55 -6.20 4.82
CA ILE A 69 -5.20 -6.03 5.35
C ILE A 69 -5.08 -6.79 6.67
N PRO A 70 -3.86 -7.08 7.15
CA PRO A 70 -3.66 -7.72 8.44
C PRO A 70 -4.28 -6.93 9.60
N SER A 71 -4.41 -7.58 10.75
CA SER A 71 -4.83 -6.89 11.98
C SER A 71 -3.82 -5.81 12.38
N ASP A 72 -4.28 -4.77 13.10
CA ASP A 72 -3.38 -3.71 13.59
C ASP A 72 -2.28 -4.27 14.51
N GLY A 73 -2.54 -5.38 15.22
CA GLY A 73 -1.53 -6.11 15.97
C GLY A 73 -0.38 -6.61 15.09
N ALA A 74 -0.72 -7.26 13.97
CA ALA A 74 0.28 -7.74 13.01
C ALA A 74 1.04 -6.59 12.35
N ILE A 75 0.33 -5.54 11.90
CA ILE A 75 0.96 -4.38 11.25
C ILE A 75 1.97 -3.70 12.18
N ARG A 76 1.68 -3.59 13.48
CA ARG A 76 2.62 -3.01 14.46
C ARG A 76 3.85 -3.87 14.70
N LEU A 77 3.73 -5.20 14.60
CA LEU A 77 4.85 -6.13 14.72
C LEU A 77 5.74 -6.09 13.48
N ASP A 78 5.12 -6.08 12.29
CA ASP A 78 5.83 -6.13 11.02
C ASP A 78 6.32 -4.75 10.55
N GLY A 79 5.73 -3.68 11.10
CA GLY A 79 6.01 -2.30 10.72
C GLY A 79 5.43 -1.88 9.37
N VAL A 80 4.77 -2.78 8.65
CA VAL A 80 4.21 -2.59 7.32
C VAL A 80 2.87 -3.31 7.17
N ILE A 81 2.08 -2.91 6.18
CA ILE A 81 0.91 -3.64 5.73
C ILE A 81 1.38 -4.67 4.70
N TYR A 82 1.40 -5.94 5.09
CA TYR A 82 1.72 -7.02 4.18
C TYR A 82 0.90 -8.29 4.49
N PRO A 83 0.18 -8.86 3.51
CA PRO A 83 -0.13 -8.27 2.21
C PRO A 83 -1.21 -7.18 2.29
N LEU A 84 -1.22 -6.27 1.32
CA LEU A 84 -2.46 -5.56 0.95
C LEU A 84 -3.25 -6.47 0.01
N GLU A 85 -4.52 -6.75 0.32
CA GLU A 85 -5.35 -7.68 -0.44
C GLU A 85 -6.49 -6.96 -1.18
N ILE A 86 -6.57 -7.19 -2.50
CA ILE A 86 -7.65 -6.71 -3.37
C ILE A 86 -8.53 -7.90 -3.73
N GLU A 87 -9.74 -7.92 -3.18
CA GLU A 87 -10.74 -8.97 -3.40
C GLU A 87 -11.53 -8.73 -4.70
N GLY A 88 -10.82 -8.73 -5.83
CA GLY A 88 -11.38 -8.62 -7.18
C GLY A 88 -11.59 -9.99 -7.85
N GLU A 89 -11.33 -10.05 -9.15
CA GLU A 89 -11.35 -11.29 -9.92
C GLU A 89 -10.19 -12.22 -9.50
N LEU A 90 -9.00 -11.65 -9.30
CA LEU A 90 -7.78 -12.41 -9.10
C LEU A 90 -7.37 -12.55 -7.62
N HIS A 91 -8.05 -11.91 -6.66
CA HIS A 91 -7.68 -11.94 -5.24
C HIS A 91 -6.20 -11.57 -5.02
N LEU A 92 -5.82 -10.36 -5.46
CA LEU A 92 -4.43 -9.91 -5.48
C LEU A 92 -3.88 -9.72 -4.08
N LYS A 93 -2.63 -10.16 -3.86
CA LYS A 93 -1.84 -9.91 -2.65
C LYS A 93 -0.61 -9.08 -3.02
N ILE A 94 -0.61 -7.81 -2.64
CA ILE A 94 0.45 -6.85 -2.99
C ILE A 94 1.48 -6.77 -1.86
N SER A 95 2.75 -6.91 -2.22
CA SER A 95 3.88 -6.66 -1.33
C SER A 95 4.14 -5.16 -1.20
N PRO A 96 4.40 -4.64 0.02
CA PRO A 96 4.72 -3.23 0.19
C PRO A 96 6.01 -2.89 -0.56
N PRO A 97 5.99 -1.98 -1.56
CA PRO A 97 7.22 -1.56 -2.21
C PRO A 97 8.09 -0.80 -1.22
N LYS A 98 9.41 -0.94 -1.40
CA LYS A 98 10.37 -0.11 -0.67
C LYS A 98 10.28 1.33 -1.14
N LYS A 99 10.75 2.25 -0.31
CA LYS A 99 10.96 3.64 -0.71
C LYS A 99 11.87 3.69 -1.95
N ASP A 100 11.52 4.53 -2.91
CA ASP A 100 12.27 4.72 -4.17
C ASP A 100 12.39 3.45 -5.05
N ALA A 101 11.54 2.45 -4.80
CA ALA A 101 11.47 1.25 -5.65
C ALA A 101 11.03 1.60 -7.07
N LYS A 102 11.53 0.84 -8.05
CA LYS A 102 11.16 0.99 -9.48
C LYS A 102 10.06 0.03 -9.90
N ASP A 103 9.79 -0.95 -9.05
CA ASP A 103 8.87 -2.04 -9.24
C ASP A 103 8.19 -2.43 -7.92
N PHE A 104 7.17 -3.26 -8.02
CA PHE A 104 6.54 -3.91 -6.88
C PHE A 104 6.09 -5.31 -7.27
N GLN A 105 5.96 -6.17 -6.27
CA GLN A 105 5.58 -7.57 -6.45
C GLN A 105 4.15 -7.79 -5.97
N LEU A 106 3.44 -8.65 -6.69
CA LEU A 106 2.13 -9.16 -6.28
C LEU A 106 1.99 -10.64 -6.57
N PHE A 107 1.07 -11.26 -5.84
CA PHE A 107 0.79 -12.68 -5.93
C PHE A 107 -0.70 -12.92 -6.02
N PHE A 108 -1.09 -13.97 -6.73
CA PHE A 108 -2.45 -14.46 -6.73
C PHE A 108 -2.50 -15.94 -7.11
N ILE A 109 -3.69 -16.53 -6.97
CA ILE A 109 -3.95 -17.91 -7.36
C ILE A 109 -5.11 -17.92 -8.34
N THR A 110 -4.90 -18.55 -9.49
CA THR A 110 -5.93 -18.71 -10.52
C THR A 110 -5.94 -20.15 -11.05
N GLN A 111 -6.77 -20.44 -12.04
CA GLN A 111 -6.82 -21.70 -12.76
C GLN A 111 -6.27 -21.50 -14.17
N VAL A 112 -5.21 -22.22 -14.53
CA VAL A 112 -4.69 -22.25 -15.90
C VAL A 112 -4.64 -23.70 -16.35
N ASN A 113 -5.23 -24.01 -17.50
CA ASN A 113 -5.35 -25.39 -18.00
C ASN A 113 -5.93 -26.36 -16.95
N GLU A 114 -7.03 -25.95 -16.30
CA GLU A 114 -7.73 -26.72 -15.25
C GLU A 114 -6.89 -27.05 -14.00
N LYS A 115 -5.76 -26.36 -13.82
CA LYS A 115 -4.86 -26.53 -12.68
C LYS A 115 -4.69 -25.25 -11.89
N GLN A 116 -4.76 -25.39 -10.56
CA GLN A 116 -4.46 -24.30 -9.65
C GLN A 116 -3.03 -23.82 -9.88
N THR A 117 -2.91 -22.55 -10.22
CA THR A 117 -1.66 -21.90 -10.61
C THR A 117 -1.39 -20.75 -9.66
N HIS A 118 -0.25 -20.81 -8.97
CA HIS A 118 0.27 -19.69 -8.20
C HIS A 118 1.03 -18.77 -9.15
N VAL A 119 0.64 -17.50 -9.16
CA VAL A 119 1.22 -16.48 -10.02
C VAL A 119 1.96 -15.46 -9.16
N ALA A 120 3.16 -15.08 -9.61
CA ALA A 120 3.91 -13.96 -9.06
C ALA A 120 4.26 -13.01 -10.20
N PHE A 121 3.82 -11.76 -10.11
CA PHE A 121 4.16 -10.70 -11.06
C PHE A 121 5.05 -9.65 -10.40
N ILE A 122 6.00 -9.14 -11.17
CA ILE A 122 6.78 -7.94 -10.85
C ILE A 122 6.41 -6.89 -11.89
N LEU A 123 5.84 -5.77 -11.44
CA LEU A 123 5.35 -4.70 -12.31
C LEU A 123 6.15 -3.42 -12.12
N ASP A 124 6.38 -2.68 -13.21
CA ASP A 124 6.94 -1.33 -13.15
C ASP A 124 5.90 -0.28 -12.71
N LYS A 125 6.33 0.99 -12.61
CA LYS A 125 5.44 2.11 -12.25
C LYS A 125 4.25 2.34 -13.19
N ASN A 126 4.34 1.89 -14.44
CA ASN A 126 3.28 1.99 -15.43
C ASN A 126 2.41 0.72 -15.47
N LEU A 127 2.65 -0.23 -14.57
CA LEU A 127 2.03 -1.55 -14.52
C LEU A 127 2.41 -2.45 -15.70
N ASN A 128 3.57 -2.19 -16.35
CA ASN A 128 4.12 -3.12 -17.32
C ASN A 128 4.76 -4.30 -16.58
N LEU A 129 4.58 -5.49 -17.14
CA LEU A 129 5.20 -6.71 -16.62
C LEU A 129 6.72 -6.67 -16.86
N ILE A 130 7.49 -6.73 -15.77
CA ILE A 130 8.95 -6.88 -15.80
C ILE A 130 9.31 -8.36 -15.80
N ASP A 131 8.65 -9.13 -14.94
CA ASP A 131 8.90 -10.56 -14.75
C ASP A 131 7.64 -11.26 -14.23
N SER A 132 7.51 -12.53 -14.58
CA SER A 132 6.40 -13.40 -14.20
C SER A 132 6.89 -14.79 -13.84
N SER A 133 6.26 -15.39 -12.83
CA SER A 133 6.51 -16.77 -12.46
C SER A 133 5.20 -17.48 -12.19
N TYR A 134 5.08 -18.68 -12.76
CA TYR A 134 3.91 -19.54 -12.65
C TYR A 134 4.31 -20.86 -12.05
N SER A 135 3.54 -21.34 -11.08
CA SER A 135 3.78 -22.65 -10.52
C SER A 135 2.52 -23.42 -10.21
N GLN A 136 2.56 -24.71 -10.51
CA GLN A 136 1.44 -25.64 -10.32
C GLN A 136 1.92 -26.84 -9.50
N GLN A 137 0.99 -27.53 -8.85
CA GLN A 137 1.31 -28.84 -8.26
C GLN A 137 1.35 -29.90 -9.38
N ASN A 138 2.40 -30.72 -9.37
CA ASN A 138 2.49 -31.89 -10.23
C ASN A 138 1.75 -33.09 -9.64
N GLY A 139 1.69 -34.19 -10.39
CA GLY A 139 1.00 -35.42 -9.98
C GLY A 139 1.55 -36.06 -8.69
N ASN A 140 2.74 -35.66 -8.25
CA ASN A 140 3.36 -36.11 -7.00
C ASN A 140 3.16 -35.12 -5.83
N GLY A 141 2.33 -34.09 -6.01
CA GLY A 141 2.04 -33.05 -5.01
C GLY A 141 3.17 -32.03 -4.80
N LYS A 142 4.22 -32.03 -5.64
CA LYS A 142 5.30 -31.02 -5.57
C LYS A 142 4.96 -29.81 -6.44
N ARG A 143 5.31 -28.61 -5.96
CA ARG A 143 5.18 -27.36 -6.73
C ARG A 143 6.35 -27.23 -7.71
N GLU A 144 6.06 -27.02 -8.98
CA GLU A 144 7.05 -26.81 -10.03
C GLU A 144 6.72 -25.57 -10.88
N ILE A 145 7.74 -24.94 -11.44
CA ILE A 145 7.56 -23.83 -12.37
C ILE A 145 7.01 -24.36 -13.68
N VAL A 146 6.02 -23.68 -14.23
CA VAL A 146 5.40 -24.02 -15.51
C VAL A 146 5.39 -22.80 -16.43
N SER A 147 5.25 -23.03 -17.73
CA SER A 147 4.92 -21.97 -18.70
C SER A 147 3.42 -21.95 -18.91
N ILE A 148 2.84 -20.76 -19.10
CA ILE A 148 1.45 -20.59 -19.51
C ILE A 148 1.39 -19.99 -20.93
N PRO A 149 0.27 -20.12 -21.65
CA PRO A 149 0.09 -19.47 -22.95
C PRO A 149 0.18 -17.94 -22.84
N GLN A 150 0.76 -17.28 -23.84
CA GLN A 150 0.88 -15.79 -23.83
C GLN A 150 -0.47 -15.11 -23.69
N ALA A 151 -1.50 -15.60 -24.38
CA ALA A 151 -2.85 -15.03 -24.30
C ALA A 151 -3.42 -15.08 -22.87
N GLU A 152 -3.02 -16.08 -22.07
CA GLU A 152 -3.39 -16.19 -20.66
C GLU A 152 -2.63 -15.17 -19.82
N GLU A 153 -1.31 -15.02 -20.01
CA GLU A 153 -0.51 -14.00 -19.33
C GLU A 153 -1.03 -12.58 -19.64
N ASP A 154 -1.37 -12.30 -20.90
CA ASP A 154 -1.92 -11.01 -21.33
C ASP A 154 -3.31 -10.75 -20.72
N TYR A 155 -4.13 -11.80 -20.54
CA TYR A 155 -5.40 -11.69 -19.83
C TYR A 155 -5.18 -11.37 -18.35
N LEU A 156 -4.37 -12.16 -17.67
CA LEU A 156 -4.07 -11.96 -16.24
C LEU A 156 -3.46 -10.58 -15.99
N LEU A 157 -2.52 -10.13 -16.82
CA LEU A 157 -1.92 -8.81 -16.70
C LEU A 157 -2.96 -7.69 -16.83
N ARG A 158 -3.90 -7.79 -17.78
CA ARG A 158 -4.97 -6.80 -17.94
C ARG A 158 -5.92 -6.78 -16.74
N SER A 159 -6.29 -7.93 -16.19
CA SER A 159 -7.12 -8.00 -14.98
C SER A 159 -6.40 -7.39 -13.78
N VAL A 160 -5.11 -7.73 -13.58
CA VAL A 160 -4.27 -7.11 -12.55
C VAL A 160 -4.21 -5.59 -12.70
N GLN A 161 -3.97 -5.09 -13.91
CA GLN A 161 -3.90 -3.65 -14.21
C GLN A 161 -5.22 -2.95 -13.85
N SER A 162 -6.36 -3.54 -14.26
CA SER A 162 -7.68 -2.99 -13.97
C SER A 162 -7.96 -2.92 -12.46
N GLU A 163 -7.68 -4.00 -11.73
CA GLU A 163 -7.91 -4.04 -10.28
C GLU A 163 -7.03 -3.04 -9.51
N ILE A 164 -5.77 -2.85 -9.94
CA ILE A 164 -4.88 -1.86 -9.35
C ILE A 164 -5.36 -0.43 -9.67
N ASP A 165 -5.82 -0.16 -10.89
CA ASP A 165 -6.35 1.15 -11.26
C ASP A 165 -7.62 1.50 -10.48
N ASP A 166 -8.52 0.53 -10.31
CA ASP A 166 -9.70 0.68 -9.46
C ASP A 166 -9.32 0.91 -7.99
N PHE A 167 -8.30 0.19 -7.51
CA PHE A 167 -7.72 0.43 -6.19
C PHE A 167 -7.24 1.87 -6.02
N MET A 168 -6.43 2.37 -6.94
CA MET A 168 -5.88 3.73 -6.88
C MET A 168 -7.01 4.77 -6.85
N LYS A 169 -8.01 4.62 -7.73
CA LYS A 169 -9.16 5.51 -7.80
C LYS A 169 -9.99 5.51 -6.53
N LYS A 170 -10.30 4.33 -5.99
CA LYS A 170 -11.12 4.18 -4.79
C LYS A 170 -10.41 4.69 -3.54
N MET A 171 -9.09 4.46 -3.43
CA MET A 171 -8.30 5.00 -2.33
C MET A 171 -8.23 6.52 -2.37
N TYR A 172 -8.04 7.12 -3.55
CA TYR A 172 -8.08 8.58 -3.69
C TYR A 172 -9.43 9.15 -3.24
N GLN A 173 -10.54 8.57 -3.71
CA GLN A 173 -11.89 8.99 -3.31
C GLN A 173 -12.13 8.82 -1.80
N THR A 174 -11.61 7.75 -1.20
CA THR A 174 -11.80 7.49 0.24
C THR A 174 -11.05 8.50 1.11
N LEU A 175 -9.87 8.94 0.67
CA LEU A 175 -9.00 9.85 1.42
C LEU A 175 -9.31 11.33 1.18
N TYR A 176 -9.79 11.69 -0.02
CA TYR A 176 -9.87 13.09 -0.45
C TYR A 176 -11.19 13.49 -1.12
N GLY A 177 -12.11 12.54 -1.31
CA GLY A 177 -13.39 12.78 -1.98
C GLY A 177 -14.57 12.97 -1.04
#